data_AF-A0A959Z1I6-F1
#
_entry.id   AF-A0A959Z1I6-F1
#
_cell.length_a   1.000
_cell.length_b   1.000
_cell.length_c   1.000
_cell.angle_alpha   90.00
_cell.angle_beta   90.00
_cell.angle_gamma   90.00
#
_symmetry.space_group_name_H-M   'P 1'
#
loop_
_entity.id
_entity.type
_entity.pdbx_description
1 polymer ?
#
loop_
_entity_poly.entity_id
_entity_poly.type
_entity_poly.pdbx_seq_one_letter_code
_entity_poly.pdbx_strand_id
1 'polypeptide(L)' 'MAVISAEVQKMEDAYAKAEMAKDVDGVMAYYAEDIVSHMHERPALSGKANLRERMAERMAKDSSGVTP' A
#
# COMPACT_ATOMS: atom_id res chain seq x y z
N MET A 1 -7.01 -21.72 11.30
CA MET A 1 -5.64 -21.18 11.39
C MET A 1 -4.93 -21.27 10.04
N ALA A 2 -4.59 -22.46 9.53
CA ALA A 2 -3.80 -22.62 8.29
C ALA A 2 -4.43 -22.03 7.00
N VAL A 3 -5.76 -22.06 6.88
CA VAL A 3 -6.47 -21.49 5.72
C VAL A 3 -6.42 -19.96 5.72
N ILE A 4 -6.68 -19.35 6.87
CA ILE A 4 -6.65 -17.89 7.04
C ILE A 4 -5.24 -17.34 6.79
N SER A 5 -4.20 -18.03 7.26
CA SER A 5 -2.82 -17.63 6.96
C SER A 5 -2.48 -17.68 5.47
N ALA A 6 -2.99 -18.70 4.75
CA ALA A 6 -2.77 -18.81 3.31
C ALA A 6 -3.53 -17.75 2.50
N GLU A 7 -4.70 -17.33 2.97
CA GLU A 7 -5.47 -16.23 2.38
C GLU A 7 -4.78 -14.88 2.59
N VAL A 8 -4.29 -14.63 3.81
CA VAL A 8 -3.50 -13.42 4.11
C VAL A 8 -2.24 -13.36 3.26
N GLN A 9 -1.50 -14.46 3.13
CA GLN A 9 -0.30 -14.50 2.28
C GLN A 9 -0.59 -14.14 0.82
N LYS A 10 -1.70 -14.63 0.26
CA LYS A 10 -2.12 -14.27 -1.11
C LYS A 10 -2.45 -12.79 -1.25
N MET A 11 -3.05 -12.19 -0.22
CA MET A 11 -3.33 -10.76 -0.20
C MET A 11 -2.03 -9.95 -0.12
N GLU A 12 -1.06 -10.36 0.69
CA GLU A 12 0.26 -9.75 0.77
C GLU A 12 1.03 -9.85 -0.55
N ASP A 13 1.01 -11.02 -1.20
CA ASP A 13 1.65 -11.22 -2.51
C ASP A 13 1.04 -10.33 -3.59
N ALA A 14 -0.29 -10.17 -3.58
CA ALA A 14 -0.99 -9.31 -4.52
C ALA A 14 -0.74 -7.83 -4.24
N TYR A 15 -0.65 -7.44 -2.97
CA TYR A 15 -0.23 -6.11 -2.55
C TYR A 15 1.20 -5.80 -3.05
N ALA A 16 2.15 -6.70 -2.82
CA ALA A 16 3.54 -6.53 -3.24
C ALA A 16 3.66 -6.39 -4.76
N LYS A 17 2.91 -7.18 -5.53
CA LYS A 17 2.85 -7.04 -6.99
C LYS A 17 2.33 -5.67 -7.42
N ALA A 18 1.30 -5.15 -6.77
CA ALA A 18 0.77 -3.82 -7.06
C ALA A 18 1.79 -2.71 -6.70
N GLU A 19 2.50 -2.82 -5.58
CA GLU A 19 3.56 -1.87 -5.21
C GLU A 19 4.72 -1.89 -6.22
N MET A 20 5.18 -3.08 -6.64
CA MET A 20 6.22 -3.23 -7.66
C MET A 20 5.79 -2.66 -9.02
N ALA A 21 4.50 -2.80 -9.37
CA ALA A 21 3.94 -2.25 -10.59
C ALA A 21 3.66 -0.73 -10.50
N LYS A 22 3.91 -0.09 -9.33
CA LYS A 22 3.50 1.29 -9.03
C LYS A 22 2.01 1.54 -9.26
N ASP A 23 1.19 0.52 -9.03
CA ASP A 23 -0.27 0.57 -9.15
C ASP A 23 -0.88 1.05 -7.83
N VAL A 24 -1.11 2.37 -7.74
CA VAL A 24 -1.75 3.00 -6.58
C VAL A 24 -3.14 2.40 -6.34
N ASP A 25 -3.92 2.17 -7.39
CA ASP A 25 -5.29 1.65 -7.27
C ASP A 25 -5.30 0.22 -6.72
N GLY A 26 -4.40 -0.63 -7.23
CA GLY A 26 -4.21 -2.00 -6.76
C GLY A 26 -3.78 -2.07 -5.29
N VAL A 27 -2.88 -1.19 -4.86
CA VAL A 27 -2.48 -1.08 -3.44
C VAL A 27 -3.63 -0.58 -2.57
N MET A 28 -4.35 0.44 -3.04
CA MET A 28 -5.46 1.04 -2.29
C MET A 28 -6.67 0.10 -2.15
N ALA A 29 -6.79 -0.94 -2.97
CA ALA A 29 -7.85 -1.95 -2.84
C ALA A 29 -7.85 -2.67 -1.48
N TYR A 30 -6.68 -2.80 -0.84
CA TYR A 30 -6.52 -3.47 0.46
C TYR A 30 -6.74 -2.56 1.67
N TYR A 31 -6.93 -1.26 1.44
CA TYR A 31 -7.15 -0.29 2.51
C TYR A 31 -8.64 0.03 2.68
N ALA A 32 -9.09 0.01 3.94
CA ALA A 32 -10.41 0.48 4.33
C ALA A 32 -10.54 2.01 4.15
N GLU A 33 -11.78 2.50 4.04
CA GLU A 33 -12.05 3.93 3.85
C GLU A 33 -11.61 4.78 5.05
N ASP A 34 -11.71 4.22 6.25
CA ASP A 34 -11.39 4.82 7.55
C ASP A 34 -9.97 4.49 8.05
N ILE A 35 -9.09 4.03 7.16
CA ILE A 35 -7.69 3.70 7.46
C ILE A 35 -6.99 4.81 8.25
N VAL A 36 -6.29 4.43 9.31
CA VAL A 36 -5.35 5.31 10.03
C VAL A 36 -3.94 4.74 9.84
N SER A 37 -3.12 5.46 9.07
CA SER A 37 -1.75 5.09 8.77
C SER A 37 -0.78 5.81 9.70
N HIS A 38 -0.01 5.03 10.46
CA HIS A 38 1.09 5.54 11.27
C HIS A 38 2.41 5.39 10.51
N MET A 39 2.92 6.50 10.01
CA MET A 39 4.20 6.54 9.31
C MET A 39 5.32 6.92 10.27
N HIS A 40 6.53 6.46 10.00
CA HIS A 40 7.71 6.84 10.77
C HIS A 40 7.90 8.37 10.73
N GLU A 41 8.12 8.97 11.89
CA GLU A 41 8.39 10.41 12.08
C GLU A 41 7.33 11.37 11.52
N ARG A 42 6.07 10.91 11.35
CA ARG A 42 4.99 11.77 10.85
C ARG A 42 3.69 11.62 11.64
N PRO A 43 2.84 12.67 11.62
CA PRO A 43 1.48 12.58 12.14
C PRO A 43 0.71 11.45 11.47
N ALA A 44 -0.20 10.83 12.22
CA ALA A 44 -1.10 9.81 11.69
C ALA A 44 -1.91 10.39 10.52
N LEU A 45 -1.96 9.65 9.42
CA LEU A 45 -2.76 10.01 8.25
C LEU A 45 -4.05 9.20 8.28
N SER A 46 -5.19 9.88 8.25
CA SER A 46 -6.51 9.24 8.28
C SER A 46 -7.21 9.38 6.95
N GLY A 47 -7.91 8.33 6.53
CA GLY A 47 -8.75 8.31 5.33
C GLY A 47 -8.03 7.80 4.08
N LYS A 48 -8.75 6.95 3.33
CA LYS A 48 -8.26 6.30 2.11
C LYS A 48 -7.85 7.28 1.02
N ALA A 49 -8.60 8.38 0.86
CA ALA A 49 -8.29 9.42 -0.13
C ALA A 49 -6.94 10.09 0.14
N ASN A 50 -6.67 10.46 1.39
CA ASN A 50 -5.41 11.08 1.80
C ASN A 50 -4.23 10.12 1.62
N LEU A 51 -4.44 8.82 1.90
CA LEU A 51 -3.40 7.80 1.73
C LEU A 51 -3.10 7.57 0.24
N ARG A 52 -4.14 7.55 -0.61
CA ARG A 52 -4.02 7.41 -2.06
C ARG A 52 -3.18 8.52 -2.67
N GLU A 53 -3.51 9.78 -2.39
CA GLU A 53 -2.79 10.94 -2.92
C GLU A 53 -1.31 10.88 -2.54
N ARG A 54 -1.05 10.55 -1.28
CA ARG A 54 0.30 10.41 -0.76
C ARG A 54 1.08 9.24 -1.38
N MET A 55 0.43 8.10 -1.62
CA MET A 55 1.04 6.96 -2.32
C MET A 55 1.35 7.33 -3.78
N ALA A 56 0.43 8.00 -4.46
CA ALA A 56 0.66 8.49 -5.83
C ALA A 56 1.84 9.45 -5.88
N GLU A 57 1.94 10.40 -4.93
CA GLU A 57 3.11 11.27 -4.80
C GLU A 57 4.40 10.49 -4.54
N ARG A 58 4.38 9.52 -3.62
CA ARG A 58 5.55 8.69 -3.30
C ARG A 58 6.01 7.94 -4.55
N MET A 59 5.09 7.25 -5.23
CA MET A 59 5.41 6.45 -6.43
C MET A 59 5.87 7.31 -7.61
N ALA A 60 5.36 8.54 -7.74
CA ALA A 60 5.80 9.50 -8.75
C ALA A 60 7.19 10.09 -8.42
N LYS A 61 7.48 10.34 -7.13
CA LYS A 61 8.80 10.79 -6.64
C LYS A 61 9.81 9.65 -6.56
N ASP A 62 9.36 8.40 -6.60
CA ASP A 62 10.21 7.23 -6.57
C ASP A 62 10.92 7.04 -7.92
N SER A 63 12.06 7.72 -8.03
CA SER A 63 12.99 7.64 -9.16
C SER A 63 13.93 6.44 -9.06
N SER A 64 13.72 5.53 -8.10
CA SER A 64 14.51 4.30 -8.02
C SER A 64 14.07 3.36 -9.14
N GLY A 65 14.74 3.46 -10.28
CA GLY A 65 14.68 2.48 -11.36
C GLY A 65 15.43 1.19 -11.02
N VAL A 66 15.39 0.72 -9.77
CA VAL A 66 16.16 -0.43 -9.30
C VAL A 66 15.31 -1.32 -8.39
N THR A 67 14.90 -2.45 -8.94
CA THR A 67 14.97 -3.76 -8.26
C THR A 67 16.01 -4.56 -9.05
N PRO A 68 16.88 -5.36 -8.41
CA PRO A 68 16.64 -6.19 -7.23
C PRO A 68 17.38 -5.78 -5.95
#